data_AF-S0G383-F1
#
_entry.id   AF-S0G383-F1
#
_cell.length_a   1.000
_cell.length_b   1.000
_cell.length_c   1.000
_cell.angle_alpha   90.00
_cell.angle_beta   90.00
_cell.angle_gamma   90.00
#
_symmetry.space_group_name_H-M   'P 1'
#
loop_
_entity.id
_entity.type
_entity.pdbx_description
1 polymer ?
#
loop_
_entity_poly.entity_id
_entity_poly.type
_entity_poly.pdbx_seq_one_letter_code
_entity_poly.pdbx_strand_id
1 'polypeptide(L)'
;MNRCKNSGPRDDETVLEDLKNRFLAAIYRKDPEQIQHIYLEIVDHATQGNLRLNENCEKILRQIQTAFLRFHDVIVSLQIDLSTPFHELKTLLSHRVRTRQAHVTYIDFKHWQTWINLDAWQMDRVFENAITVQLTSGCSHFCRRCNEWAIPGVRSHFSFQAAEAILARLTALNNTDPALYGASDPLDWEHEGDTLADLLIPLARRTRFSLLTKVPRNKKNTLRRLIHHQIPLSISVTDRNRDRIAALEADTGIELQKQHDSDDLLIPAGLDEDFTDIKSSITDAYGTEITPEGVYIIIPTFTSALYPMGHKKLQVTRKTTVFPEKKIGRQALLVDYFKPLEMTGEQHRSFHLPGLLDVQVETLLLDTGSMDLSPPGMRNLKEYFTIFDEPARKRRKQMTPSILRGLKHPLFPPGRYHTLKEDQKQQYRRKITAHLDFCKKPVVIQSRLLAASFFFDAVQKYLTGHDVQKQIIARLIRAEARHLESMYGPMAGISDPEAIFSTAEHPFFDRFRYYVTGLVFDRHTQGIRRFIQTHPAVYDPILDRFVPAPSDVGVINGYT
;
A
#
# COMPACT_ATOMS: atom_id res chain seq x y z
N MET A 1 -17.19 -3.18 -7.22
CA MET A 1 -17.35 -3.60 -5.81
C MET A 1 -18.47 -2.77 -5.21
N ASN A 2 -19.69 -3.31 -5.21
CA ASN A 2 -20.72 -2.77 -4.32
C ASN A 2 -20.19 -2.85 -2.89
N ARG A 3 -20.49 -1.83 -2.08
CA ARG A 3 -20.17 -1.75 -0.64
C ARG A 3 -20.34 -3.14 -0.02
N CYS A 4 -19.23 -3.83 0.20
CA CYS A 4 -19.25 -5.06 0.97
C CYS A 4 -19.49 -4.61 2.40
N LYS A 5 -20.77 -4.53 2.79
CA LYS A 5 -21.15 -4.46 4.20
C LYS A 5 -20.61 -5.74 4.82
N ASN A 6 -19.41 -5.66 5.37
CA ASN A 6 -18.82 -6.65 6.26
C ASN A 6 -19.77 -6.83 7.44
N SER A 7 -20.74 -7.73 7.27
CA SER A 7 -21.76 -8.13 8.25
C SER A 7 -21.46 -9.54 8.78
N GLY A 8 -20.21 -9.98 8.70
CA GLY A 8 -19.69 -11.03 9.56
C GLY A 8 -19.20 -10.44 10.89
N PRO A 9 -18.89 -11.26 11.90
CA PRO A 9 -18.12 -10.77 13.06
C PRO A 9 -16.89 -10.05 12.52
N ARG A 10 -16.71 -8.77 12.92
CA ARG A 10 -15.50 -8.02 12.57
C ARG A 10 -14.31 -8.81 13.12
N ASP A 11 -13.33 -9.10 12.27
CA ASP A 11 -12.07 -9.68 12.74
C ASP A 11 -11.38 -8.70 13.71
N ASP A 12 -10.61 -9.22 14.67
CA ASP A 12 -9.96 -8.43 15.72
C ASP A 12 -9.05 -7.32 15.13
N GLU A 13 -8.45 -7.57 13.97
CA GLU A 13 -7.60 -6.61 13.26
C GLU A 13 -8.41 -5.38 12.82
N THR A 14 -9.57 -5.59 12.19
CA THR A 14 -10.49 -4.52 11.77
C THR A 14 -11.02 -3.73 12.98
N VAL A 15 -11.33 -4.41 14.08
CA VAL A 15 -11.79 -3.76 15.32
C VAL A 15 -10.68 -2.87 15.89
N LEU A 16 -9.47 -3.40 16.03
CA LEU A 16 -8.33 -2.65 16.57
C LEU A 16 -7.93 -1.47 15.68
N GLU A 17 -8.00 -1.62 14.35
CA GLU A 17 -7.74 -0.51 13.44
C GLU A 17 -8.79 0.61 13.55
N ASP A 18 -10.07 0.25 13.66
CA ASP A 18 -11.16 1.19 13.93
C ASP A 18 -10.94 1.94 15.26
N LEU A 19 -10.60 1.21 16.32
CA LEU A 19 -10.29 1.80 17.63
C LEU A 19 -9.06 2.71 17.58
N LYS A 20 -7.98 2.32 16.89
CA LYS A 20 -6.80 3.17 16.67
C LYS A 20 -7.21 4.49 16.00
N ASN A 21 -7.99 4.42 14.94
CA ASN A 21 -8.40 5.60 14.19
C ASN A 21 -9.35 6.49 15.01
N ARG A 22 -10.30 5.90 15.75
CA ARG A 22 -11.20 6.62 16.67
C ARG A 22 -10.40 7.34 17.76
N PHE A 23 -9.40 6.67 18.33
CA PHE A 23 -8.52 7.23 19.35
C PHE A 23 -7.73 8.44 18.81
N LEU A 24 -7.09 8.30 17.65
CA LEU A 24 -6.38 9.42 16.99
C LEU A 24 -7.31 10.59 16.68
N ALA A 25 -8.51 10.32 16.16
CA ALA A 25 -9.49 11.35 15.85
C ALA A 25 -9.98 12.08 17.11
N ALA A 26 -10.18 11.37 18.24
CA ALA A 26 -10.52 11.97 19.52
C ALA A 26 -9.39 12.86 20.06
N ILE A 27 -8.13 12.42 19.95
CA ILE A 27 -6.96 13.24 20.30
C ILE A 27 -6.92 14.53 19.47
N TYR A 28 -7.11 14.44 18.15
CA TYR A 28 -7.07 15.63 17.29
C TYR A 28 -8.19 16.63 17.59
N ARG A 29 -9.36 16.13 18.01
CA ARG A 29 -10.48 16.97 18.47
C ARG A 29 -10.30 17.50 19.88
N LYS A 30 -9.33 16.97 20.64
CA LYS A 30 -9.11 17.27 22.06
C LYS A 30 -10.36 16.97 22.90
N ASP A 31 -10.97 15.82 22.65
CA ASP A 31 -12.21 15.37 23.30
C ASP A 31 -11.86 14.40 24.47
N PRO A 32 -11.82 14.88 25.72
CA PRO A 32 -11.29 14.10 26.84
C PRO A 32 -12.12 12.85 27.16
N GLU A 33 -13.45 12.96 27.09
CA GLU A 33 -14.37 11.84 27.36
C GLU A 33 -14.16 10.71 26.35
N GLN A 34 -14.09 11.06 25.05
CA GLN A 34 -13.86 10.07 24.00
C GLN A 34 -12.45 9.47 24.07
N ILE A 35 -11.41 10.28 24.33
CA ILE A 35 -10.04 9.78 24.48
C ILE A 35 -9.99 8.71 25.59
N GLN A 36 -10.55 9.03 26.76
CA GLN A 36 -10.56 8.11 27.89
C GLN A 36 -11.36 6.84 27.59
N HIS A 37 -12.60 7.01 27.10
CA HIS A 37 -13.49 5.89 26.82
C HIS A 37 -12.91 4.92 25.79
N ILE A 38 -12.40 5.44 24.66
CA ILE A 38 -11.84 4.61 23.59
C ILE A 38 -10.55 3.92 24.04
N TYR A 39 -9.70 4.58 24.82
CA TYR A 39 -8.47 3.94 25.31
C TYR A 39 -8.77 2.78 26.26
N LEU A 40 -9.78 2.93 27.13
CA LEU A 40 -10.26 1.83 27.97
C LEU A 40 -10.85 0.70 27.12
N GLU A 41 -11.65 1.02 26.09
CA GLU A 41 -12.18 0.04 25.12
C GLU A 41 -11.06 -0.76 24.43
N ILE A 42 -9.94 -0.11 24.08
CA ILE A 42 -8.75 -0.76 23.51
C ILE A 42 -8.13 -1.74 24.51
N VAL A 43 -7.96 -1.33 25.76
CA VAL A 43 -7.37 -2.17 26.81
C VAL A 43 -8.27 -3.37 27.10
N ASP A 44 -9.57 -3.15 27.26
CA ASP A 44 -10.57 -4.20 27.46
C ASP A 44 -10.59 -5.19 26.30
N HIS A 45 -10.59 -4.71 25.05
CA HIS A 45 -10.53 -5.60 23.89
C HIS A 45 -9.22 -6.43 23.87
N ALA A 46 -8.09 -5.81 24.19
CA ALA A 46 -6.79 -6.50 24.24
C ALA A 46 -6.69 -7.53 25.38
N THR A 47 -7.39 -7.34 26.50
CA THR A 47 -7.38 -8.24 27.66
C THR A 47 -8.45 -9.32 27.60
N GLN A 48 -9.65 -9.02 27.10
CA GLN A 48 -10.78 -9.94 26.97
C GLN A 48 -10.71 -10.83 25.72
N GLY A 49 -9.97 -10.42 24.69
CA GLY A 49 -9.77 -11.19 23.46
C GLY A 49 -9.21 -12.59 23.72
N ASN A 50 -9.94 -13.61 23.25
CA ASN A 50 -9.58 -15.01 23.42
C ASN A 50 -8.21 -15.32 22.75
N LEU A 51 -7.32 -15.96 23.51
CA LEU A 51 -6.12 -16.71 23.08
C LEU A 51 -5.58 -16.45 21.64
N ARG A 52 -4.52 -15.62 21.59
CA ARG A 52 -3.61 -15.31 20.46
C ARG A 52 -3.98 -14.10 19.58
N LEU A 53 -3.65 -12.90 20.07
CA LEU A 53 -3.42 -11.74 19.17
C LEU A 53 -2.40 -12.16 18.09
N ASN A 54 -2.76 -11.94 16.84
CA ASN A 54 -1.86 -12.08 15.71
C ASN A 54 -0.86 -10.90 15.67
N GLU A 55 0.14 -10.99 14.81
CA GLU A 55 1.22 -10.04 14.62
C GLU A 55 0.68 -8.67 14.24
N ASN A 56 -0.29 -8.58 13.33
CA ASN A 56 -0.89 -7.32 12.91
C ASN A 56 -1.68 -6.64 14.04
N CYS A 57 -2.42 -7.39 14.83
CA CYS A 57 -3.11 -6.88 16.01
C CYS A 57 -2.11 -6.30 17.03
N GLU A 58 -1.00 -7.00 17.29
CA GLU A 58 0.06 -6.48 18.16
C GLU A 58 0.73 -5.23 17.56
N LYS A 59 0.95 -5.19 16.23
CA LYS A 59 1.43 -3.99 15.54
C LYS A 59 0.52 -2.79 15.77
N ILE A 60 -0.80 -2.96 15.61
CA ILE A 60 -1.78 -1.89 15.83
C ILE A 60 -1.77 -1.42 17.29
N LEU A 61 -1.72 -2.34 18.25
CA LEU A 61 -1.63 -1.98 19.67
C LEU A 61 -0.34 -1.19 19.99
N ARG A 62 0.79 -1.57 19.37
CA ARG A 62 2.05 -0.81 19.49
C ARG A 62 1.94 0.58 18.86
N GLN A 63 1.29 0.70 17.70
CA GLN A 63 0.99 1.99 17.08
C GLN A 63 0.16 2.88 18.00
N ILE A 64 -0.87 2.33 18.67
CA ILE A 64 -1.68 3.04 19.66
C ILE A 64 -0.82 3.54 20.83
N GLN A 65 0.08 2.70 21.37
CA GLN A 65 1.00 3.12 22.43
C GLN A 65 1.95 4.23 21.99
N THR A 66 2.50 4.13 20.77
CA THR A 66 3.36 5.18 20.22
C THR A 66 2.58 6.48 20.03
N ALA A 67 1.35 6.41 19.50
CA ALA A 67 0.48 7.58 19.39
C ALA A 67 0.16 8.21 20.75
N PHE A 68 -0.16 7.40 21.77
CA PHE A 68 -0.37 7.88 23.14
C PHE A 68 0.85 8.66 23.66
N LEU A 69 2.05 8.09 23.51
CA LEU A 69 3.29 8.74 23.96
C LEU A 69 3.55 10.04 23.18
N ARG A 70 3.28 10.03 21.87
CA ARG A 70 3.47 11.19 21.01
C ARG A 70 2.55 12.36 21.36
N PHE A 71 1.32 12.06 21.79
CA PHE A 71 0.32 13.05 22.21
C PHE A 71 0.18 13.18 23.72
N HIS A 72 1.15 12.69 24.49
CA HIS A 72 1.10 12.69 25.95
C HIS A 72 0.85 14.08 26.53
N ASP A 73 1.52 15.12 26.02
CA ASP A 73 1.35 16.50 26.48
C ASP A 73 -0.08 17.01 26.26
N VAL A 74 -0.73 16.60 25.16
CA VAL A 74 -2.13 16.92 24.90
C VAL A 74 -3.03 16.23 25.93
N ILE A 75 -2.81 14.94 26.18
CA ILE A 75 -3.60 14.13 27.13
C ILE A 75 -3.49 14.71 28.55
N VAL A 76 -2.27 15.03 29.00
CA VAL A 76 -2.03 15.65 30.32
C VAL A 76 -2.67 17.04 30.40
N SER A 77 -2.58 17.86 29.34
CA SER A 77 -3.20 19.19 29.33
C SER A 77 -4.73 19.14 29.45
N LEU A 78 -5.34 18.02 29.06
CA LEU A 78 -6.77 17.75 29.17
C LEU A 78 -7.15 17.08 30.50
N GLN A 79 -6.21 16.92 31.43
CA GLN A 79 -6.41 16.31 32.75
C GLN A 79 -6.93 14.86 32.69
N ILE A 80 -6.57 14.12 31.66
CA ILE A 80 -6.96 12.71 31.49
C ILE A 80 -5.87 11.82 32.09
N ASP A 81 -6.22 11.00 33.09
CA ASP A 81 -5.31 9.99 33.62
C ASP A 81 -5.54 8.62 32.96
N LEU A 82 -4.61 8.25 32.09
CA LEU A 82 -4.54 6.93 31.44
C LEU A 82 -3.26 6.18 31.82
N SER A 83 -2.57 6.59 32.88
CA SER A 83 -1.29 6.02 33.28
C SER A 83 -1.39 4.52 33.61
N THR A 84 -2.42 4.13 34.38
CA THR A 84 -2.71 2.72 34.72
C THR A 84 -3.11 1.90 33.48
N PRO A 85 -4.13 2.26 32.68
CA PRO A 85 -4.46 1.55 31.44
C PRO A 85 -3.28 1.42 30.47
N PHE A 86 -2.46 2.47 30.33
CA PHE A 86 -1.27 2.43 29.48
C PHE A 86 -0.25 1.40 29.99
N HIS A 87 -0.01 1.36 31.30
CA HIS A 87 0.89 0.39 31.92
C HIS A 87 0.37 -1.05 31.82
N GLU A 88 -0.94 -1.24 31.92
CA GLU A 88 -1.57 -2.54 31.73
C GLU A 88 -1.32 -3.09 30.33
N LEU A 89 -1.62 -2.30 29.29
CA LEU A 89 -1.36 -2.68 27.90
C LEU A 89 0.13 -2.94 27.64
N LYS A 90 1.01 -2.08 28.17
CA LYS A 90 2.47 -2.25 28.06
C LYS A 90 2.94 -3.56 28.70
N THR A 91 2.38 -3.90 29.86
CA THR A 91 2.71 -5.12 30.59
C THR A 91 2.20 -6.35 29.85
N LEU A 92 0.98 -6.30 29.31
CA LEU A 92 0.41 -7.36 28.48
C LEU A 92 1.30 -7.68 27.27
N LEU A 93 1.68 -6.66 26.49
CA LEU A 93 2.55 -6.83 25.32
C LEU A 93 3.93 -7.37 25.73
N SER A 94 4.51 -6.85 26.80
CA SER A 94 5.82 -7.30 27.31
C SER A 94 5.80 -8.73 27.86
N HIS A 95 4.68 -9.16 28.47
CA HIS A 95 4.50 -10.53 28.96
C HIS A 95 4.36 -11.52 27.78
N ARG A 96 3.61 -11.14 26.73
CA ARG A 96 3.49 -11.92 25.50
C ARG A 96 4.83 -12.12 24.80
N VAL A 97 5.65 -11.07 24.77
CA VAL A 97 7.00 -11.15 24.24
C VAL A 97 7.81 -12.23 24.96
N ARG A 98 7.79 -12.25 26.30
CA ARG A 98 8.54 -13.25 27.07
C ARG A 98 8.01 -14.67 26.87
N THR A 99 6.69 -14.86 26.93
CA THR A 99 6.05 -16.18 26.85
C THR A 99 6.21 -16.84 25.48
N ARG A 100 6.00 -16.10 24.39
CA ARG A 100 6.11 -16.64 23.02
C ARG A 100 7.55 -16.87 22.56
N GLN A 101 8.53 -16.17 23.15
CA GLN A 101 9.95 -16.34 22.79
C GLN A 101 10.48 -17.65 23.37
N ALA A 102 10.00 -18.02 24.55
CA ALA A 102 10.35 -19.28 25.20
C ALA A 102 9.77 -20.51 24.46
N HIS A 103 8.71 -20.32 23.66
CA HIS A 103 8.00 -21.40 22.97
C HIS A 103 7.68 -21.01 21.53
N VAL A 104 8.71 -20.95 20.69
CA VAL A 104 8.55 -20.70 19.26
C VAL A 104 7.70 -21.81 18.64
N THR A 105 6.62 -21.44 17.96
CA THR A 105 5.68 -22.40 17.36
C THR A 105 6.05 -22.69 15.92
N TYR A 106 5.99 -23.97 15.51
CA TYR A 106 6.12 -24.36 14.11
C TYR A 106 4.76 -24.58 13.46
N ILE A 107 4.60 -24.06 12.26
CA ILE A 107 3.34 -24.09 11.53
C ILE A 107 3.48 -24.97 10.29
N ASP A 108 2.74 -26.09 10.29
CA ASP A 108 2.69 -26.98 9.15
C ASP A 108 1.82 -26.45 8.01
N PHE A 109 2.16 -26.79 6.78
CA PHE A 109 1.48 -26.28 5.59
C PHE A 109 0.00 -26.64 5.57
N LYS A 110 -0.35 -27.89 5.91
CA LYS A 110 -1.74 -28.35 5.94
C LYS A 110 -2.55 -27.61 7.01
N HIS A 111 -1.94 -27.36 8.17
CA HIS A 111 -2.58 -26.60 9.23
C HIS A 111 -2.83 -25.15 8.80
N TRP A 112 -1.80 -24.50 8.25
CA TRP A 112 -1.90 -23.14 7.72
C TRP A 112 -2.94 -23.02 6.62
N GLN A 113 -2.93 -23.94 5.64
CA GLN A 113 -3.89 -23.98 4.54
C GLN A 113 -5.33 -24.15 5.03
N THR A 114 -5.54 -25.02 6.03
CA THR A 114 -6.87 -25.20 6.65
C THR A 114 -7.32 -23.94 7.38
N TRP A 115 -6.39 -23.25 8.04
CA TRP A 115 -6.68 -22.07 8.81
C TRP A 115 -6.99 -20.84 7.95
N ILE A 116 -6.19 -20.54 6.93
CA ILE A 116 -6.50 -19.45 5.97
C ILE A 116 -7.75 -19.77 5.15
N ASN A 117 -8.04 -21.07 4.99
CA ASN A 117 -9.30 -21.57 4.50
C ASN A 117 -9.68 -21.05 3.10
N LEU A 118 -8.72 -20.90 2.19
CA LEU A 118 -8.97 -20.36 0.84
C LEU A 118 -9.41 -21.45 -0.15
N ASP A 119 -10.19 -21.06 -1.16
CA ASP A 119 -10.47 -21.93 -2.31
C ASP A 119 -9.20 -22.17 -3.14
N ALA A 120 -9.17 -23.26 -3.90
CA ALA A 120 -7.98 -23.66 -4.68
C ALA A 120 -7.53 -22.55 -5.64
N TRP A 121 -8.46 -21.93 -6.36
CA TRP A 121 -8.17 -20.85 -7.29
C TRP A 121 -7.62 -19.60 -6.56
N GLN A 122 -8.15 -19.26 -5.38
CA GLN A 122 -7.65 -18.13 -4.57
C GLN A 122 -6.22 -18.41 -4.13
N MET A 123 -5.94 -19.65 -3.71
CA MET A 123 -4.61 -20.07 -3.33
C MET A 123 -3.63 -19.93 -4.51
N ASP A 124 -4.00 -20.34 -5.72
CA ASP A 124 -3.14 -20.14 -6.90
C ASP A 124 -2.85 -18.65 -7.12
N ARG A 125 -3.88 -17.79 -7.07
CA ARG A 125 -3.73 -16.33 -7.20
C ARG A 125 -2.83 -15.72 -6.13
N VAL A 126 -2.90 -16.22 -4.90
CA VAL A 126 -2.01 -15.80 -3.81
C VAL A 126 -0.56 -16.10 -4.15
N PHE A 127 -0.26 -17.31 -4.61
CA PHE A 127 1.12 -17.69 -4.91
C PHE A 127 1.64 -17.04 -6.20
N GLU A 128 0.81 -16.86 -7.22
CA GLU A 128 1.20 -16.17 -8.46
C GLU A 128 1.52 -14.70 -8.23
N ASN A 129 0.78 -14.03 -7.32
CA ASN A 129 0.95 -12.61 -7.05
C ASN A 129 1.79 -12.28 -5.81
N ALA A 130 2.43 -13.29 -5.19
CA ALA A 130 3.25 -13.10 -3.99
C ALA A 130 4.42 -12.15 -4.26
N ILE A 131 4.46 -11.04 -3.53
CA ILE A 131 5.60 -10.11 -3.48
C ILE A 131 6.49 -10.37 -2.27
N THR A 132 5.90 -10.87 -1.18
CA THR A 132 6.59 -11.10 0.09
C THR A 132 6.17 -12.44 0.68
N VAL A 133 7.13 -13.18 1.20
CA VAL A 133 6.94 -14.43 1.92
C VAL A 133 7.73 -14.34 3.21
N GLN A 134 7.03 -14.00 4.28
CA GLN A 134 7.61 -13.94 5.60
C GLN A 134 7.58 -15.35 6.20
N LEU A 135 8.74 -16.00 6.35
CA LEU A 135 8.80 -17.36 6.89
C LEU A 135 8.67 -17.41 8.42
N THR A 136 8.81 -16.26 9.08
CA THR A 136 8.93 -16.12 10.54
C THR A 136 8.03 -15.00 11.05
N SER A 137 7.26 -15.20 12.11
CA SER A 137 6.57 -14.10 12.83
C SER A 137 7.50 -13.49 13.88
N GLY A 138 7.60 -12.16 13.88
CA GLY A 138 8.48 -11.39 14.74
C GLY A 138 9.96 -11.38 14.32
N CYS A 139 10.73 -10.47 14.92
CA CYS A 139 12.09 -10.14 14.49
C CYS A 139 13.07 -10.08 15.66
N SER A 140 14.24 -10.71 15.53
CA SER A 140 15.29 -10.68 16.55
C SER A 140 15.94 -9.30 16.74
N HIS A 141 15.91 -8.42 15.73
CA HIS A 141 16.55 -7.10 15.81
C HIS A 141 15.67 -6.04 16.46
N PHE A 142 14.34 -6.11 16.26
CA PHE A 142 13.34 -5.14 16.71
C PHE A 142 13.81 -3.68 16.59
N CYS A 143 13.93 -3.19 15.35
CA CYS A 143 14.47 -1.87 15.10
C CYS A 143 13.48 -0.77 15.51
N ARG A 144 13.99 0.32 16.11
CA ARG A 144 13.18 1.50 16.48
C ARG A 144 12.42 2.06 15.28
N ARG A 145 13.11 2.24 14.15
CA ARG A 145 12.56 2.73 12.87
C ARG A 145 12.14 1.60 11.91
N CYS A 146 11.64 0.47 12.41
CA CYS A 146 11.21 -0.60 11.51
C CYS A 146 9.93 -0.19 10.75
N ASN A 147 10.04 -0.07 9.43
CA ASN A 147 8.94 0.33 8.56
C ASN A 147 7.77 -0.68 8.56
N GLU A 148 8.08 -1.94 8.76
CA GLU A 148 7.10 -3.03 8.87
C GLU A 148 6.52 -3.20 10.29
N TRP A 149 6.92 -2.31 11.22
CA TRP A 149 6.53 -2.36 12.62
C TRP A 149 6.76 -3.75 13.25
N ALA A 150 7.83 -4.43 12.85
CA ALA A 150 8.15 -5.78 13.30
C ALA A 150 7.97 -5.94 14.82
N ILE A 151 7.28 -7.00 15.24
CA ILE A 151 7.13 -7.28 16.67
C ILE A 151 8.45 -7.84 17.23
N PRO A 152 8.82 -7.49 18.48
CA PRO A 152 10.09 -7.91 19.03
C PRO A 152 10.09 -9.42 19.22
N GLY A 153 11.21 -10.07 18.91
CA GLY A 153 11.43 -11.48 19.16
C GLY A 153 10.74 -12.42 18.18
N VAL A 154 11.41 -13.52 17.84
CA VAL A 154 10.86 -14.61 17.04
C VAL A 154 9.72 -15.30 17.82
N ARG A 155 8.61 -15.57 17.12
CA ARG A 155 7.36 -16.10 17.70
C ARG A 155 6.95 -17.43 17.08
N SER A 156 7.04 -17.53 15.76
CA SER A 156 6.70 -18.73 15.02
C SER A 156 7.46 -18.79 13.71
N HIS A 157 7.56 -20.01 13.19
CA HIS A 157 8.09 -20.30 11.86
C HIS A 157 7.12 -21.20 11.11
N PHE A 158 7.13 -21.14 9.79
CA PHE A 158 6.74 -22.31 9.02
C PHE A 158 7.67 -23.48 9.34
N SER A 159 7.13 -24.71 9.46
CA SER A 159 7.98 -25.91 9.57
C SER A 159 8.84 -26.09 8.32
N PHE A 160 9.91 -26.90 8.38
CA PHE A 160 10.78 -27.15 7.22
C PHE A 160 9.97 -27.58 5.99
N GLN A 161 9.11 -28.59 6.15
CA GLN A 161 8.24 -29.10 5.09
C GLN A 161 7.28 -28.04 4.57
N ALA A 162 6.80 -27.15 5.45
CA ALA A 162 5.90 -26.09 5.04
C ALA A 162 6.60 -25.00 4.23
N ALA A 163 7.78 -24.57 4.68
CA ALA A 163 8.61 -23.62 3.95
C ALA A 163 9.00 -24.20 2.58
N GLU A 164 9.43 -25.45 2.52
CA GLU A 164 9.74 -26.14 1.26
C GLU A 164 8.53 -26.17 0.32
N ALA A 165 7.34 -26.55 0.81
CA ALA A 165 6.12 -26.57 0.01
C ALA A 165 5.74 -25.19 -0.53
N ILE A 166 5.88 -24.13 0.29
CA ILE A 166 5.62 -22.75 -0.12
C ILE A 166 6.58 -22.34 -1.25
N LEU A 167 7.89 -22.52 -1.05
CA LEU A 167 8.91 -22.13 -2.02
C LEU A 167 8.82 -22.93 -3.32
N ALA A 168 8.51 -24.23 -3.22
CA ALA A 168 8.28 -25.09 -4.38
C ALA A 168 7.07 -24.61 -5.18
N ARG A 169 5.97 -24.24 -4.52
CA ARG A 169 4.76 -23.73 -5.20
C ARG A 169 4.98 -22.39 -5.89
N LEU A 170 5.70 -21.46 -5.25
CA LEU A 170 6.10 -20.19 -5.88
C LEU A 170 6.90 -20.43 -7.16
N THR A 171 7.85 -21.37 -7.10
CA THR A 171 8.69 -21.74 -8.25
C THR A 171 7.86 -22.39 -9.36
N ALA A 172 6.94 -23.30 -9.01
CA ALA A 172 6.08 -23.99 -9.97
C ALA A 172 5.15 -23.04 -10.73
N LEU A 173 4.72 -21.96 -10.08
CA LEU A 173 3.87 -20.92 -10.67
C LEU A 173 4.68 -19.79 -11.36
N ASN A 174 5.99 -19.96 -11.53
CA ASN A 174 6.89 -18.98 -12.12
C ASN A 174 6.83 -17.60 -11.44
N ASN A 175 6.58 -17.56 -10.12
CA ASN A 175 6.65 -16.32 -9.37
C ASN A 175 8.11 -15.86 -9.28
N THR A 176 8.43 -14.73 -9.91
CA THR A 176 9.79 -14.18 -9.98
C THR A 176 10.04 -13.15 -8.87
N ASP A 177 11.21 -13.23 -8.24
CA ASP A 177 11.70 -12.26 -7.26
C ASP A 177 10.76 -11.96 -6.06
N PRO A 178 10.13 -12.96 -5.41
CA PRO A 178 9.48 -12.70 -4.13
C PRO A 178 10.55 -12.39 -3.06
N ALA A 179 10.27 -11.40 -2.21
CA ALA A 179 11.08 -11.10 -1.03
C ALA A 179 10.81 -12.15 0.05
N LEU A 180 11.86 -12.77 0.61
CA LEU A 180 11.70 -13.69 1.75
C LEU A 180 11.86 -12.99 3.10
N TYR A 181 11.71 -11.67 3.11
CA TYR A 181 11.78 -10.80 4.26
C TYR A 181 10.58 -9.86 4.28
N GLY A 182 10.21 -9.40 5.47
CA GLY A 182 9.11 -8.48 5.70
C GLY A 182 9.26 -7.88 7.08
N ALA A 183 8.33 -8.17 7.98
CA ALA A 183 8.41 -7.82 9.39
C ALA A 183 9.32 -8.76 10.22
N SER A 184 10.19 -9.53 9.57
CA SER A 184 11.17 -10.42 10.19
C SER A 184 12.49 -10.43 9.41
N ASP A 185 13.61 -10.71 10.08
CA ASP A 185 14.86 -10.99 9.38
C ASP A 185 14.78 -12.41 8.78
N PRO A 186 15.10 -12.62 7.49
CA PRO A 186 15.01 -13.94 6.86
C PRO A 186 15.92 -14.98 7.54
N LEU A 187 17.04 -14.55 8.14
CA LEU A 187 17.95 -15.46 8.85
C LEU A 187 17.45 -15.85 10.25
N ASP A 188 16.34 -15.29 10.72
CA ASP A 188 15.70 -15.75 11.95
C ASP A 188 15.05 -17.13 11.77
N TRP A 189 14.72 -17.54 10.54
CA TRP A 189 14.09 -18.84 10.28
C TRP A 189 15.07 -20.00 10.51
N GLU A 190 14.69 -20.90 11.43
CA GLU A 190 15.34 -22.19 11.69
C GLU A 190 14.29 -23.22 12.12
N HIS A 191 14.55 -24.50 11.83
CA HIS A 191 13.72 -25.62 12.29
C HIS A 191 14.61 -26.82 12.59
N GLU A 192 14.65 -27.28 13.85
CA GLU A 192 15.41 -28.48 14.26
C GLU A 192 16.89 -28.52 13.82
N GLY A 193 17.53 -27.36 13.64
CA GLY A 193 18.92 -27.23 13.20
C GLY A 193 19.08 -26.90 11.72
N ASP A 194 18.04 -27.08 10.91
CA ASP A 194 17.98 -26.57 9.54
C ASP A 194 17.83 -25.04 9.54
N THR A 195 18.45 -24.42 8.56
CA THR A 195 18.53 -22.97 8.40
C THR A 195 17.99 -22.54 7.03
N LEU A 196 17.81 -21.23 6.83
CA LEU A 196 17.41 -20.71 5.52
C LEU A 196 18.31 -21.20 4.36
N ALA A 197 19.60 -21.43 4.62
CA ALA A 197 20.52 -21.95 3.61
C ALA A 197 20.11 -23.35 3.13
N ASP A 198 19.61 -24.20 4.02
CA ASP A 198 19.15 -25.56 3.71
C ASP A 198 17.93 -25.55 2.78
N LEU A 199 17.06 -24.53 2.90
CA LEU A 199 15.92 -24.32 2.00
C LEU A 199 16.32 -23.76 0.62
N LEU A 200 17.22 -22.77 0.60
CA LEU A 200 17.45 -21.98 -0.62
C LEU A 200 18.52 -22.55 -1.55
N ILE A 201 19.56 -23.19 -1.02
CA ILE A 201 20.64 -23.77 -1.85
C ILE A 201 20.10 -24.79 -2.86
N PRO A 202 19.18 -25.71 -2.51
CA PRO A 202 18.56 -26.62 -3.48
C PRO A 202 17.78 -25.91 -4.60
N LEU A 203 17.26 -24.70 -4.34
CA LEU A 203 16.43 -23.93 -5.26
C LEU A 203 17.21 -22.89 -6.07
N ALA A 204 18.49 -22.66 -5.76
CA ALA A 204 19.32 -21.59 -6.30
C ALA A 204 19.37 -21.51 -7.84
N ARG A 205 19.20 -22.66 -8.53
CA ARG A 205 19.20 -22.73 -10.00
C ARG A 205 17.83 -22.49 -10.64
N ARG A 206 16.74 -22.55 -9.87
CA ARG A 206 15.36 -22.57 -10.39
C ARG A 206 14.68 -21.21 -10.27
N THR A 207 14.97 -20.46 -9.21
CA THR A 207 14.35 -19.16 -8.96
C THR A 207 15.30 -18.25 -8.21
N ARG A 208 15.00 -16.95 -8.23
CA ARG A 208 15.70 -15.93 -7.45
C ARG A 208 14.75 -15.37 -6.40
N PHE A 209 15.28 -15.28 -5.18
CA PHE A 209 14.60 -14.69 -4.04
C PHE A 209 15.31 -13.40 -3.66
N SER A 210 14.55 -12.37 -3.29
CA SER A 210 15.13 -11.17 -2.72
C SER A 210 15.33 -11.37 -1.22
N LEU A 211 16.56 -11.19 -0.75
CA LEU A 211 16.93 -11.31 0.66
C LEU A 211 17.52 -10.00 1.16
N LEU A 212 17.02 -9.55 2.32
CA LEU A 212 17.56 -8.43 3.07
C LEU A 212 17.73 -8.84 4.52
N THR A 213 18.95 -8.76 5.06
CA THR A 213 19.24 -9.15 6.45
C THR A 213 20.06 -8.10 7.19
N LYS A 214 19.86 -8.00 8.51
CA LYS A 214 20.74 -7.28 9.45
C LYS A 214 21.74 -8.23 10.13
N VAL A 215 21.81 -9.47 9.66
CA VAL A 215 22.67 -10.55 10.15
C VAL A 215 22.43 -10.79 11.64
N PRO A 216 21.38 -11.52 12.07
CA PRO A 216 21.13 -11.76 13.48
C PRO A 216 22.34 -12.40 14.21
N ARG A 217 22.39 -12.24 15.54
CA ARG A 217 23.45 -12.88 16.35
C ARG A 217 23.45 -14.39 16.09
N ASN A 218 24.63 -14.98 16.01
CA ASN A 218 24.86 -16.42 15.75
C ASN A 218 24.49 -16.93 14.35
N LYS A 219 24.05 -16.07 13.41
CA LYS A 219 23.69 -16.48 12.03
C LYS A 219 24.83 -16.35 11.01
N LYS A 220 26.06 -16.09 11.46
CA LYS A 220 27.24 -15.92 10.58
C LYS A 220 27.47 -17.12 9.68
N ASN A 221 27.34 -18.34 10.20
CA ASN A 221 27.59 -19.57 9.43
C ASN A 221 26.55 -19.78 8.32
N THR A 222 25.27 -19.56 8.63
CA THR A 222 24.19 -19.59 7.63
C THR A 222 24.47 -18.59 6.51
N LEU A 223 24.85 -17.36 6.86
CA LEU A 223 25.16 -16.34 5.88
C LEU A 223 26.39 -16.70 5.02
N ARG A 224 27.47 -17.25 5.61
CA ARG A 224 28.63 -17.76 4.85
C ARG A 224 28.22 -18.82 3.83
N ARG A 225 27.32 -19.75 4.20
CA ARG A 225 26.80 -20.77 3.28
C ARG A 225 26.06 -20.12 2.11
N LEU A 226 25.18 -19.17 2.37
CA LEU A 226 24.45 -18.43 1.31
C LEU A 226 25.41 -17.70 0.36
N ILE A 227 26.42 -17.02 0.90
CA ILE A 227 27.45 -16.31 0.13
C ILE A 227 28.26 -17.27 -0.74
N HIS A 228 28.75 -18.37 -0.16
CA HIS A 228 29.54 -19.38 -0.88
C HIS A 228 28.76 -19.98 -2.07
N HIS A 229 27.46 -20.16 -1.90
CA HIS A 229 26.56 -20.66 -2.96
C HIS A 229 26.01 -19.56 -3.88
N GLN A 230 26.52 -18.33 -3.77
CA GLN A 230 26.15 -17.18 -4.62
C GLN A 230 24.64 -16.86 -4.59
N ILE A 231 23.99 -17.08 -3.45
CA ILE A 231 22.58 -16.71 -3.27
C ILE A 231 22.51 -15.17 -3.19
N PRO A 232 21.73 -14.50 -4.06
CA PRO A 232 21.60 -13.05 -4.02
C PRO A 232 21.04 -12.57 -2.68
N LEU A 233 21.74 -11.67 -2.01
CA LEU A 233 21.29 -11.05 -0.77
C LEU A 233 21.88 -9.66 -0.61
N SER A 234 21.13 -8.81 0.09
CA SER A 234 21.57 -7.48 0.52
C SER A 234 21.62 -7.40 2.04
N ILE A 235 22.46 -6.51 2.54
CA ILE A 235 22.65 -6.28 3.97
C ILE A 235 22.21 -4.87 4.33
N SER A 236 21.48 -4.80 5.43
CA SER A 236 21.16 -3.55 6.12
C SER A 236 22.19 -3.32 7.22
N VAL A 237 23.04 -2.31 7.06
CA VAL A 237 24.06 -1.98 8.06
C VAL A 237 23.50 -0.96 9.05
N THR A 238 23.82 -1.18 10.31
CA THR A 238 23.51 -0.34 11.47
C THR A 238 24.74 -0.28 12.36
N ASP A 239 24.80 0.67 13.26
CA ASP A 239 25.91 0.76 14.22
C ASP A 239 26.03 -0.51 15.08
N ARG A 240 24.90 -1.21 15.30
CA ARG A 240 24.85 -2.45 16.08
C ARG A 240 25.38 -3.69 15.37
N ASN A 241 25.50 -3.67 14.04
CA ASN A 241 25.94 -4.84 13.26
C ASN A 241 27.14 -4.57 12.34
N ARG A 242 27.61 -3.32 12.25
CA ARG A 242 28.73 -2.89 11.41
C ARG A 242 29.98 -3.74 11.60
N ASP A 243 30.47 -3.88 12.83
CA ASP A 243 31.68 -4.66 13.12
C ASP A 243 31.50 -6.15 12.76
N ARG A 244 30.30 -6.68 12.98
CA ARG A 244 29.97 -8.05 12.63
C ARG A 244 30.00 -8.30 11.13
N ILE A 245 29.54 -7.32 10.34
CA ILE A 245 29.54 -7.36 8.88
C ILE A 245 30.97 -7.19 8.37
N ALA A 246 31.73 -6.21 8.87
CA ALA A 246 33.12 -6.00 8.49
C ALA A 246 33.99 -7.24 8.76
N ALA A 247 33.81 -7.89 9.91
CA ALA A 247 34.49 -9.15 10.21
C ALA A 247 34.10 -10.26 9.23
N LEU A 248 32.83 -10.33 8.81
CA LEU A 248 32.37 -11.33 7.85
C LEU A 248 32.95 -11.08 6.43
N GLU A 249 32.99 -9.82 5.99
CA GLU A 249 33.61 -9.44 4.71
C GLU A 249 35.11 -9.77 4.71
N ALA A 250 35.81 -9.47 5.81
CA ALA A 250 37.22 -9.84 5.98
C ALA A 250 37.45 -11.36 5.97
N ASP A 251 36.61 -12.12 6.68
CA ASP A 251 36.70 -13.58 6.75
C ASP A 251 36.41 -14.25 5.40
N THR A 252 35.51 -13.70 4.59
CA THR A 252 35.05 -14.28 3.32
C THR A 252 35.79 -13.74 2.10
N GLY A 253 36.45 -12.59 2.22
CA GLY A 253 37.07 -11.87 1.11
C GLY A 253 36.05 -11.29 0.11
N ILE A 254 34.79 -11.16 0.50
CA ILE A 254 33.68 -10.71 -0.35
C ILE A 254 33.08 -9.44 0.24
N GLU A 255 32.99 -8.39 -0.57
CA GLU A 255 32.24 -7.18 -0.24
C GLU A 255 30.74 -7.43 -0.43
N LEU A 256 29.96 -7.19 0.62
CA LEU A 256 28.53 -7.51 0.63
C LEU A 256 27.73 -6.32 0.11
N GLN A 257 26.70 -6.58 -0.68
CA GLN A 257 25.84 -5.53 -1.20
C GLN A 257 25.06 -4.87 -0.06
N LYS A 258 25.28 -3.57 0.17
CA LYS A 258 24.60 -2.80 1.22
C LYS A 258 23.39 -2.07 0.64
N GLN A 259 22.23 -2.20 1.29
CA GLN A 259 21.02 -1.43 0.92
C GLN A 259 20.98 -0.07 1.63
N HIS A 260 21.50 0.01 2.85
CA HIS A 260 21.79 1.26 3.56
C HIS A 260 22.99 1.04 4.50
N ASP A 261 23.72 2.11 4.78
CA ASP A 261 24.96 2.09 5.58
C ASP A 261 24.89 2.93 6.87
N SER A 262 23.69 3.32 7.32
CA SER A 262 23.48 4.10 8.55
C SER A 262 22.18 3.71 9.25
N ASP A 263 22.08 4.07 10.54
CA ASP A 263 20.87 3.92 11.36
C ASP A 263 19.73 4.87 10.92
N ASP A 264 20.07 5.91 10.16
CA ASP A 264 19.13 6.92 9.70
C ASP A 264 18.39 6.48 8.44
N LEU A 265 17.20 5.92 8.65
CA LEU A 265 16.19 5.88 7.60
C LEU A 265 15.66 7.29 7.35
N LEU A 266 15.54 7.66 6.06
CA LEU A 266 15.09 8.98 5.60
C LEU A 266 13.65 9.32 6.05
N ILE A 267 12.84 8.31 6.34
CA ILE A 267 11.43 8.44 6.71
C ILE A 267 11.28 7.98 8.16
N PRO A 268 10.88 8.86 9.10
CA PRO A 268 10.54 8.45 10.47
C PRO A 268 9.35 7.48 10.43
N ALA A 269 9.57 6.27 10.96
CA ALA A 269 8.61 5.18 11.00
C ALA A 269 8.76 4.37 12.29
N GLY A 270 7.91 3.36 12.50
CA GLY A 270 7.96 2.53 13.69
C GLY A 270 7.74 3.36 14.96
N LEU A 271 8.60 3.16 15.96
CA LEU A 271 8.53 3.88 17.23
C LEU A 271 8.88 5.38 17.12
N ASP A 272 9.37 5.84 15.96
CA ASP A 272 9.63 7.25 15.65
C ASP A 272 8.50 7.91 14.85
N GLU A 273 7.40 7.20 14.58
CA GLU A 273 6.23 7.79 13.92
C GLU A 273 5.64 8.95 14.75
N ASP A 274 5.35 10.08 14.10
CA ASP A 274 4.85 11.29 14.74
C ASP A 274 3.34 11.44 14.64
N PHE A 275 2.69 10.69 13.74
CA PHE A 275 1.24 10.74 13.52
C PHE A 275 0.70 12.16 13.26
N THR A 276 1.55 13.12 12.85
CA THR A 276 1.14 14.51 12.61
C THR A 276 1.30 14.92 11.16
N ASP A 277 2.18 14.24 10.44
CA ASP A 277 2.57 14.62 9.10
C ASP A 277 2.37 13.49 8.09
N ILE A 278 2.41 13.86 6.81
CA ILE A 278 2.36 12.95 5.67
C ILE A 278 3.80 12.79 5.19
N LYS A 279 4.22 11.56 4.91
CA LYS A 279 5.57 11.25 4.44
C LYS A 279 5.49 10.38 3.19
N SER A 280 6.60 10.32 2.46
CA SER A 280 6.75 9.42 1.32
C SER A 280 6.38 7.97 1.68
N SER A 281 5.84 7.25 0.68
CA SER A 281 5.58 5.83 0.85
C SER A 281 6.89 5.07 1.06
N ILE A 282 6.86 4.09 1.94
CA ILE A 282 7.99 3.21 2.22
C ILE A 282 7.90 1.89 1.44
N THR A 283 6.70 1.52 1.00
CA THR A 283 6.43 0.29 0.26
C THR A 283 6.01 0.66 -1.16
N ASP A 284 6.67 0.12 -2.17
CA ASP A 284 6.36 0.42 -3.57
C ASP A 284 5.71 -0.76 -4.31
N ALA A 285 5.61 -1.94 -3.70
CA ALA A 285 5.13 -3.16 -4.35
C ALA A 285 3.63 -3.42 -4.18
N TYR A 286 3.00 -3.96 -5.23
CA TYR A 286 1.61 -4.43 -5.23
C TYR A 286 1.60 -5.95 -5.39
N GLY A 287 0.78 -6.64 -4.60
CA GLY A 287 0.62 -8.08 -4.70
C GLY A 287 0.14 -8.68 -3.38
N THR A 288 0.54 -9.92 -3.13
CA THR A 288 0.21 -10.64 -1.89
C THR A 288 1.42 -10.85 -0.99
N GLU A 289 1.17 -10.87 0.30
CA GLU A 289 2.12 -11.24 1.35
C GLU A 289 1.64 -12.55 1.99
N ILE A 290 2.56 -13.52 2.12
CA ILE A 290 2.35 -14.78 2.82
C ILE A 290 3.10 -14.73 4.13
N THR A 291 2.44 -15.00 5.26
CA THR A 291 3.06 -15.06 6.58
C THR A 291 2.61 -16.31 7.34
N PRO A 292 3.28 -16.70 8.45
CA PRO A 292 2.81 -17.81 9.28
C PRO A 292 1.41 -17.52 9.86
N GLU A 293 1.01 -16.26 9.87
CA GLU A 293 -0.23 -15.74 10.42
C GLU A 293 -1.22 -15.25 9.34
N GLY A 294 -1.05 -15.68 8.10
CA GLY A 294 -2.10 -15.60 7.08
C GLY A 294 -1.61 -15.06 5.75
N VAL A 295 -2.55 -14.52 4.98
CA VAL A 295 -2.29 -13.98 3.66
C VAL A 295 -2.95 -12.62 3.54
N TYR A 296 -2.23 -11.66 2.98
CA TYR A 296 -2.68 -10.28 2.83
C TYR A 296 -2.45 -9.79 1.40
N ILE A 297 -3.36 -8.96 0.89
CA ILE A 297 -3.11 -8.10 -0.26
C ILE A 297 -2.45 -6.82 0.26
N ILE A 298 -1.37 -6.40 -0.38
CA ILE A 298 -0.62 -5.19 -0.04
C ILE A 298 -0.95 -4.10 -1.06
N ILE A 299 -1.47 -2.97 -0.56
CA ILE A 299 -1.70 -1.76 -1.34
C ILE A 299 -0.83 -0.63 -0.78
N PRO A 300 0.23 -0.20 -1.50
CA PRO A 300 1.03 0.98 -1.18
C PRO A 300 0.21 2.25 -0.92
N THR A 301 0.68 3.07 0.02
CA THR A 301 0.11 4.40 0.33
C THR A 301 1.17 5.29 1.02
N PHE A 302 0.86 6.56 1.27
CA PHE A 302 1.76 7.42 2.04
C PHE A 302 1.88 6.96 3.48
N THR A 303 3.07 7.11 4.04
CA THR A 303 3.29 6.89 5.48
C THR A 303 2.62 8.04 6.23
N SER A 304 1.64 7.71 7.08
CA SER A 304 0.76 8.68 7.73
C SER A 304 0.10 8.09 8.97
N ALA A 305 -0.65 8.91 9.72
CA ALA A 305 -1.42 8.45 10.87
C ALA A 305 -2.44 7.34 10.55
N LEU A 306 -3.00 7.33 9.32
CA LEU A 306 -3.86 6.24 8.84
C LEU A 306 -3.06 4.95 8.65
N TYR A 307 -1.92 5.05 7.95
CA TYR A 307 -1.07 3.90 7.59
C TYR A 307 0.40 4.13 7.93
N PRO A 308 0.79 3.91 9.20
CA PRO A 308 2.17 4.11 9.67
C PRO A 308 3.23 3.18 9.03
N MET A 309 2.80 2.19 8.26
CA MET A 309 3.67 1.25 7.53
C MET A 309 3.89 1.66 6.07
N GLY A 310 3.21 2.70 5.58
CA GLY A 310 3.27 3.10 4.16
C GLY A 310 2.54 2.13 3.21
N HIS A 311 1.70 1.25 3.73
CA HIS A 311 0.81 0.38 2.95
C HIS A 311 -0.41 -0.02 3.79
N LYS A 312 -1.48 -0.44 3.10
CA LYS A 312 -2.63 -1.12 3.69
C LYS A 312 -2.51 -2.63 3.44
N LYS A 313 -2.59 -3.42 4.51
CA LYS A 313 -2.82 -4.87 4.44
C LYS A 313 -4.31 -5.15 4.40
N LEU A 314 -4.75 -5.91 3.41
CA LEU A 314 -6.13 -6.39 3.27
C LEU A 314 -6.11 -7.91 3.42
N GLN A 315 -6.72 -8.43 4.49
CA GLN A 315 -6.71 -9.87 4.73
C GLN A 315 -7.40 -10.63 3.58
N VAL A 316 -6.75 -11.68 3.09
CA VAL A 316 -7.33 -12.60 2.10
C VAL A 316 -8.19 -13.62 2.83
N THR A 317 -9.46 -13.70 2.42
CA THR A 317 -10.43 -14.67 2.95
C THR A 317 -11.16 -15.33 1.79
N ARG A 318 -12.03 -16.30 2.07
CA ARG A 318 -12.93 -16.86 1.04
C ARG A 318 -13.77 -15.82 0.30
N LYS A 319 -14.01 -14.65 0.90
CA LYS A 319 -14.76 -13.55 0.27
C LYS A 319 -13.93 -12.74 -0.72
N THR A 320 -12.62 -12.94 -0.78
CA THR A 320 -11.73 -12.21 -1.68
C THR A 320 -11.90 -12.73 -3.12
N THR A 321 -12.53 -11.93 -3.97
CA THR A 321 -12.85 -12.33 -5.36
C THR A 321 -11.80 -11.89 -6.38
N VAL A 322 -10.87 -11.01 -6.00
CA VAL A 322 -9.90 -10.37 -6.89
C VAL A 322 -8.56 -10.15 -6.20
N PHE A 323 -7.48 -10.19 -6.97
CA PHE A 323 -6.10 -9.99 -6.51
C PHE A 323 -5.39 -8.99 -7.43
N PRO A 324 -4.64 -8.01 -6.89
CA PRO A 324 -3.87 -7.10 -7.73
C PRO A 324 -2.80 -7.88 -8.47
N GLU A 325 -2.59 -7.49 -9.73
CA GLU A 325 -1.44 -8.02 -10.46
C GLU A 325 -0.15 -7.61 -9.77
N LYS A 326 0.74 -8.58 -9.58
CA LYS A 326 2.05 -8.36 -8.99
C LYS A 326 2.82 -7.29 -9.76
N LYS A 327 3.23 -6.23 -9.06
CA LYS A 327 4.10 -5.17 -9.59
C LYS A 327 5.20 -4.91 -8.56
N ILE A 328 6.45 -5.06 -8.98
CA ILE A 328 7.65 -4.89 -8.14
C ILE A 328 8.68 -3.96 -8.81
N GLY A 329 9.49 -3.29 -7.99
CA GLY A 329 10.57 -2.41 -8.43
C GLY A 329 10.09 -1.34 -9.42
N ARG A 330 10.82 -1.17 -10.53
CA ARG A 330 10.50 -0.12 -11.53
C ARG A 330 9.09 -0.22 -12.11
N GLN A 331 8.52 -1.42 -12.24
CA GLN A 331 7.15 -1.56 -12.76
C GLN A 331 6.12 -1.01 -11.76
N ALA A 332 6.40 -1.15 -10.47
CA ALA A 332 5.53 -0.68 -9.41
C ALA A 332 5.57 0.85 -9.27
N LEU A 333 6.74 1.47 -9.45
CA LEU A 333 6.89 2.93 -9.50
C LEU A 333 6.09 3.59 -10.63
N LEU A 334 5.83 2.85 -11.73
CA LEU A 334 5.03 3.34 -12.85
C LEU A 334 3.51 3.23 -12.62
N VAL A 335 3.08 2.64 -11.50
CA VAL A 335 1.67 2.54 -11.15
C VAL A 335 1.18 3.91 -10.68
N ASP A 336 0.27 4.47 -11.46
CA ASP A 336 -0.49 5.65 -11.09
C ASP A 336 -1.52 5.24 -10.02
N TYR A 337 -1.25 5.46 -8.73
CA TYR A 337 -2.11 5.05 -7.61
C TYR A 337 -3.50 5.70 -7.61
N PHE A 338 -3.69 6.76 -8.40
CA PHE A 338 -4.98 7.42 -8.65
C PHE A 338 -5.74 6.82 -9.85
N LYS A 339 -5.27 5.74 -10.47
CA LYS A 339 -6.03 4.97 -11.47
C LYS A 339 -6.62 3.70 -10.84
N PRO A 340 -7.76 3.18 -11.33
CA PRO A 340 -8.27 1.90 -10.89
C PRO A 340 -7.23 0.79 -11.10
N LEU A 341 -7.03 -0.04 -10.08
CA LEU A 341 -6.01 -1.08 -10.14
C LEU A 341 -6.40 -2.18 -11.11
N GLU A 342 -5.38 -2.74 -11.74
CA GLU A 342 -5.45 -3.95 -12.54
C GLU A 342 -5.43 -5.18 -11.63
N MET A 343 -6.42 -6.04 -11.82
CA MET A 343 -6.75 -7.16 -10.96
C MET A 343 -6.94 -8.44 -11.79
N THR A 344 -6.78 -9.58 -11.14
CA THR A 344 -7.19 -10.89 -11.66
C THR A 344 -8.16 -11.56 -10.70
N GLY A 345 -9.13 -12.29 -11.25
CA GLY A 345 -10.09 -13.10 -10.50
C GLY A 345 -9.95 -14.59 -10.84
N GLU A 346 -11.00 -15.36 -10.57
CA GLU A 346 -11.05 -16.82 -10.81
C GLU A 346 -10.76 -17.21 -12.27
N GLN A 347 -11.17 -16.41 -13.26
CA GLN A 347 -11.00 -16.73 -14.68
C GLN A 347 -9.58 -16.47 -15.23
N HIS A 348 -8.60 -16.14 -14.37
CA HIS A 348 -7.23 -15.79 -14.76
C HIS A 348 -7.09 -14.60 -15.73
N ARG A 349 -8.17 -13.87 -16.01
CA ARG A 349 -8.18 -12.73 -16.92
C ARG A 349 -7.97 -11.43 -16.17
N SER A 350 -7.02 -10.62 -16.64
CA SER A 350 -6.76 -9.28 -16.15
C SER A 350 -7.89 -8.31 -16.51
N PHE A 351 -8.29 -7.48 -15.55
CA PHE A 351 -9.24 -6.39 -15.75
C PHE A 351 -8.95 -5.25 -14.78
N HIS A 352 -9.43 -4.04 -15.09
CA HIS A 352 -9.30 -2.91 -14.18
C HIS A 352 -10.55 -2.79 -13.31
N LEU A 353 -10.38 -2.42 -12.04
CA LEU A 353 -11.50 -2.10 -11.18
C LEU A 353 -12.37 -0.97 -11.78
N PRO A 354 -13.69 -0.96 -11.51
CA PRO A 354 -14.56 0.12 -12.00
C PRO A 354 -14.34 1.46 -11.26
N GLY A 355 -13.58 1.44 -10.17
CA GLY A 355 -13.32 2.61 -9.32
C GLY A 355 -12.06 2.40 -8.48
N LEU A 356 -11.78 3.36 -7.61
CA LEU A 356 -10.65 3.31 -6.68
C LEU A 356 -11.03 2.51 -5.42
N LEU A 357 -10.04 1.82 -4.83
CA LEU A 357 -10.15 1.30 -3.47
C LEU A 357 -10.15 2.44 -2.45
N ASP A 358 -10.72 2.23 -1.26
CA ASP A 358 -10.74 3.23 -0.18
C ASP A 358 -9.33 3.76 0.14
N VAL A 359 -8.35 2.86 0.26
CA VAL A 359 -6.92 3.24 0.46
C VAL A 359 -6.37 4.12 -0.66
N GLN A 360 -6.78 3.91 -1.92
CA GLN A 360 -6.34 4.76 -3.04
C GLN A 360 -6.97 6.15 -2.96
N VAL A 361 -8.23 6.24 -2.51
CA VAL A 361 -8.90 7.52 -2.28
C VAL A 361 -8.23 8.28 -1.13
N GLU A 362 -7.85 7.59 -0.06
CA GLU A 362 -7.08 8.16 1.05
C GLU A 362 -5.72 8.68 0.59
N THR A 363 -4.98 7.92 -0.24
CA THR A 363 -3.73 8.41 -0.85
C THR A 363 -3.96 9.66 -1.69
N LEU A 364 -5.01 9.69 -2.50
CA LEU A 364 -5.38 10.87 -3.31
C LEU A 364 -5.71 12.09 -2.43
N LEU A 365 -6.41 11.88 -1.31
CA LEU A 365 -6.73 12.95 -0.36
C LEU A 365 -5.48 13.53 0.29
N LEU A 366 -4.49 12.69 0.59
CA LEU A 366 -3.23 13.06 1.22
C LEU A 366 -2.17 13.60 0.23
N ASP A 367 -2.36 13.46 -1.08
CA ASP A 367 -1.41 13.99 -2.07
C ASP A 367 -1.55 15.52 -2.24
N THR A 368 -0.56 16.25 -1.73
CA THR A 368 -0.44 17.71 -1.85
C THR A 368 0.27 18.14 -3.14
N GLY A 369 0.71 17.20 -3.98
CA GLY A 369 1.51 17.45 -5.18
C GLY A 369 2.96 17.83 -4.89
N SER A 370 3.42 17.62 -3.65
CA SER A 370 4.82 17.84 -3.27
C SER A 370 5.71 16.68 -3.74
N MET A 371 6.87 17.02 -4.29
CA MET A 371 7.90 16.05 -4.65
C MET A 371 8.49 15.36 -3.41
N ASP A 372 8.44 15.98 -2.24
CA ASP A 372 8.96 15.41 -0.98
C ASP A 372 8.12 14.21 -0.49
N LEU A 373 6.85 14.15 -0.92
CA LEU A 373 5.94 13.04 -0.62
C LEU A 373 5.98 11.94 -1.68
N SER A 374 6.58 12.22 -2.84
CA SER A 374 6.58 11.31 -3.99
C SER A 374 7.88 10.51 -4.00
N PRO A 375 7.86 9.18 -3.78
CA PRO A 375 9.04 8.36 -3.98
C PRO A 375 9.62 8.59 -5.39
N PRO A 376 10.97 8.62 -5.55
CA PRO A 376 11.58 8.82 -6.85
C PRO A 376 11.05 7.82 -7.90
N GLY A 377 10.47 8.34 -8.99
CA GLY A 377 9.90 7.54 -10.07
C GLY A 377 8.39 7.30 -9.99
N MET A 378 7.75 7.58 -8.84
CA MET A 378 6.30 7.57 -8.69
C MET A 378 5.72 8.92 -9.11
N ARG A 379 4.66 8.89 -9.92
CA ARG A 379 3.98 10.10 -10.38
C ARG A 379 2.99 10.58 -9.33
N ASN A 380 3.06 11.85 -8.93
CA ASN A 380 2.00 12.46 -8.10
C ASN A 380 0.87 13.05 -8.95
N LEU A 381 -0.21 13.45 -8.28
CA LEU A 381 -1.42 13.94 -8.92
C LEU A 381 -1.21 15.30 -9.61
N LYS A 382 -0.30 16.14 -9.09
CA LYS A 382 0.09 17.39 -9.76
C LYS A 382 0.76 17.08 -11.09
N GLU A 383 1.77 16.21 -11.09
CA GLU A 383 2.43 15.73 -12.31
C GLU A 383 1.45 15.07 -13.27
N TYR A 384 0.52 14.26 -12.77
CA TYR A 384 -0.55 13.68 -13.59
C TYR A 384 -1.38 14.75 -14.30
N PHE A 385 -1.79 15.81 -13.60
CA PHE A 385 -2.56 16.87 -14.25
C PHE A 385 -1.74 17.69 -15.26
N THR A 386 -0.42 17.76 -15.13
CA THR A 386 0.43 18.46 -16.12
C THR A 386 0.41 17.80 -17.51
N ILE A 387 0.02 16.52 -17.63
CA ILE A 387 -0.06 15.84 -18.94
C ILE A 387 -1.12 16.45 -19.85
N PHE A 388 -2.06 17.20 -19.28
CA PHE A 388 -3.14 17.90 -19.98
C PHE A 388 -2.76 19.33 -20.36
N ASP A 389 -1.60 19.83 -19.95
CA ASP A 389 -1.20 21.19 -20.26
C ASP A 389 -0.75 21.33 -21.73
N GLU A 390 -0.84 22.57 -22.24
CA GLU A 390 -0.52 22.88 -23.62
C GLU A 390 0.90 22.46 -24.05
N PRO A 391 1.96 22.63 -23.21
CA PRO A 391 3.29 22.11 -23.54
C PRO A 391 3.32 20.58 -23.69
N ALA A 392 2.66 19.84 -22.78
CA ALA A 392 2.58 18.38 -22.84
C ALA A 392 1.82 17.92 -24.09
N ARG A 393 0.71 18.58 -24.44
CA ARG A 393 -0.04 18.33 -25.68
C ARG A 393 0.82 18.54 -26.93
N LYS A 394 1.55 19.67 -27.02
CA LYS A 394 2.43 19.97 -28.16
C LYS A 394 3.54 18.92 -28.30
N ARG A 395 4.17 18.52 -27.19
CA ARG A 395 5.19 17.47 -27.16
C ARG A 395 4.64 16.11 -27.59
N ARG A 396 3.45 15.73 -27.08
CA ARG A 396 2.73 14.52 -27.49
C ARG A 396 2.47 14.49 -29.00
N LYS A 397 2.05 15.62 -29.58
CA LYS A 397 1.85 15.76 -31.03
C LYS A 397 3.15 15.56 -31.81
N GLN A 398 4.25 16.16 -31.37
CA GLN A 398 5.57 15.98 -31.98
C GLN A 398 6.05 14.52 -31.91
N MET A 399 5.76 13.81 -30.81
CA MET A 399 6.14 12.42 -30.61
C MET A 399 5.29 11.41 -31.37
N THR A 400 4.25 11.84 -32.09
CA THR A 400 3.33 10.95 -32.83
C THR A 400 4.04 9.93 -33.72
N PRO A 401 5.04 10.28 -34.55
CA PRO A 401 5.72 9.29 -35.40
C PRO A 401 6.41 8.18 -34.59
N SER A 402 7.00 8.53 -33.44
CA SER A 402 7.66 7.56 -32.56
C SER A 402 6.64 6.69 -31.82
N ILE A 403 5.55 7.27 -31.33
CA ILE A 403 4.46 6.52 -30.66
C ILE A 403 3.79 5.56 -31.64
N LEU A 404 3.48 6.00 -32.85
CA LEU A 404 2.88 5.14 -33.86
C LEU A 404 3.80 3.97 -34.22
N ARG A 405 5.12 4.20 -34.37
CA ARG A 405 6.12 3.14 -34.54
C ARG A 405 6.18 2.21 -33.33
N GLY A 406 6.17 2.76 -32.12
CA GLY A 406 6.16 2.00 -30.88
C GLY A 406 4.92 1.12 -30.71
N LEU A 407 3.74 1.59 -31.11
CA LEU A 407 2.49 0.81 -31.09
C LEU A 407 2.49 -0.32 -32.14
N LYS A 408 3.32 -0.22 -33.20
CA LYS A 408 3.47 -1.29 -34.19
C LYS A 408 4.16 -2.51 -33.57
N HIS A 409 5.27 -2.29 -32.87
CA HIS A 409 6.20 -3.35 -32.49
C HIS A 409 5.62 -4.47 -31.59
N PRO A 410 4.73 -4.21 -30.60
CA PRO A 410 4.14 -5.27 -29.77
C PRO A 410 3.00 -6.02 -30.44
N LEU A 411 2.32 -5.39 -31.41
CA LEU A 411 1.12 -5.93 -32.06
C LEU A 411 1.45 -6.61 -33.38
N PHE A 412 2.66 -6.43 -33.92
CA PHE A 412 3.18 -7.18 -35.05
C PHE A 412 4.30 -8.13 -34.57
N PRO A 413 4.09 -9.46 -34.55
CA PRO A 413 5.19 -10.41 -34.74
C PRO A 413 5.86 -10.13 -36.12
N PRO A 414 6.83 -10.90 -36.62
CA PRO A 414 7.46 -10.63 -37.94
C PRO A 414 6.50 -10.63 -39.18
N GLY A 415 5.17 -10.61 -39.00
CA GLY A 415 4.15 -10.40 -40.02
C GLY A 415 3.71 -8.93 -40.19
N ARG A 416 2.85 -8.67 -41.19
CA ARG A 416 2.32 -7.32 -41.49
C ARG A 416 0.87 -7.18 -41.01
N TYR A 417 0.35 -5.96 -40.86
CA TYR A 417 -1.00 -5.67 -40.33
C TYR A 417 -2.16 -6.51 -40.90
N HIS A 418 -2.11 -6.92 -42.16
CA HIS A 418 -3.14 -7.77 -42.76
C HIS A 418 -3.25 -9.15 -42.11
N THR A 419 -2.17 -9.67 -41.50
CA THR A 419 -2.12 -10.98 -40.85
C THR A 419 -2.66 -10.98 -39.41
N LEU A 420 -3.02 -9.83 -38.85
CA LEU A 420 -3.62 -9.75 -37.52
C LEU A 420 -5.07 -10.22 -37.50
N LYS A 421 -5.50 -10.81 -36.38
CA LYS A 421 -6.91 -11.09 -36.11
C LYS A 421 -7.71 -9.79 -35.98
N GLU A 422 -9.02 -9.84 -36.21
CA GLU A 422 -9.84 -8.62 -36.28
C GLU A 422 -9.94 -7.87 -34.94
N ASP A 423 -9.96 -8.61 -33.82
CA ASP A 423 -9.88 -8.05 -32.45
C ASP A 423 -8.58 -7.24 -32.23
N GLN A 424 -7.44 -7.79 -32.66
CA GLN A 424 -6.14 -7.12 -32.57
C GLN A 424 -6.09 -5.89 -33.49
N LYS A 425 -6.67 -5.98 -34.70
CA LYS A 425 -6.80 -4.85 -35.63
C LYS A 425 -7.65 -3.73 -35.02
N GLN A 426 -8.77 -4.07 -34.41
CA GLN A 426 -9.64 -3.12 -33.73
C GLN A 426 -8.94 -2.46 -32.54
N GLN A 427 -8.25 -3.23 -31.70
CA GLN A 427 -7.48 -2.69 -30.58
C GLN A 427 -6.37 -1.73 -31.04
N TYR A 428 -5.64 -2.10 -32.09
CA TYR A 428 -4.62 -1.23 -32.69
C TYR A 428 -5.20 0.09 -33.21
N ARG A 429 -6.29 0.01 -34.01
CA ARG A 429 -6.99 1.19 -34.52
C ARG A 429 -7.45 2.09 -33.38
N ARG A 430 -8.07 1.51 -32.34
CA ARG A 430 -8.50 2.26 -31.14
C ARG A 430 -7.34 2.99 -30.48
N LYS A 431 -6.20 2.33 -30.23
CA LYS A 431 -5.01 2.96 -29.60
C LYS A 431 -4.43 4.10 -30.44
N ILE A 432 -4.39 3.96 -31.78
CA ILE A 432 -3.95 5.04 -32.68
C ILE A 432 -4.89 6.24 -32.61
N THR A 433 -6.18 6.00 -32.81
CA THR A 433 -7.19 7.06 -32.77
C THR A 433 -7.16 7.78 -31.43
N ALA A 434 -7.02 7.04 -30.33
CA ALA A 434 -6.87 7.57 -28.98
C ALA A 434 -5.75 8.60 -28.87
N HIS A 435 -4.55 8.26 -29.36
CA HIS A 435 -3.37 9.11 -29.34
C HIS A 435 -3.59 10.38 -30.18
N LEU A 436 -4.05 10.22 -31.42
CA LEU A 436 -4.30 11.34 -32.34
C LEU A 436 -5.35 12.30 -31.77
N ASP A 437 -6.41 11.77 -31.19
CA ASP A 437 -7.44 12.58 -30.53
C ASP A 437 -6.88 13.29 -29.30
N PHE A 438 -6.02 12.64 -28.52
CA PHE A 438 -5.39 13.28 -27.36
C PHE A 438 -4.35 14.35 -27.71
N CYS A 439 -4.06 14.57 -28.99
CA CYS A 439 -3.31 15.72 -29.44
C CYS A 439 -4.21 16.95 -29.71
N LYS A 440 -5.54 16.79 -29.75
CA LYS A 440 -6.50 17.87 -30.01
C LYS A 440 -6.80 18.62 -28.71
N LYS A 441 -6.67 19.95 -28.73
CA LYS A 441 -6.88 20.82 -27.55
C LYS A 441 -8.24 20.59 -26.86
N PRO A 442 -9.39 20.53 -27.58
CA PRO A 442 -10.67 20.32 -26.92
C PRO A 442 -10.76 18.96 -26.19
N VAL A 443 -10.20 17.91 -26.78
CA VAL A 443 -10.19 16.56 -26.17
C VAL A 443 -9.36 16.55 -24.90
N VAL A 444 -8.20 17.21 -24.91
CA VAL A 444 -7.33 17.29 -23.72
C VAL A 444 -8.00 18.03 -22.57
N ILE A 445 -8.66 19.16 -22.87
CA ILE A 445 -9.42 19.93 -21.87
C ILE A 445 -10.53 19.07 -21.29
N GLN A 446 -11.30 18.38 -22.14
CA GLN A 446 -12.39 17.51 -21.70
C GLN A 446 -11.88 16.35 -20.83
N SER A 447 -10.81 15.67 -21.24
CA SER A 447 -10.22 14.58 -20.45
C SER A 447 -9.73 15.05 -19.08
N ARG A 448 -9.22 16.29 -18.96
CA ARG A 448 -8.84 16.88 -17.68
C ARG A 448 -10.04 17.08 -16.74
N LEU A 449 -11.15 17.58 -17.28
CA LEU A 449 -12.40 17.75 -16.52
C LEU A 449 -12.99 16.40 -16.08
N LEU A 450 -12.98 15.40 -16.97
CA LEU A 450 -13.44 14.05 -16.66
C LEU A 450 -12.57 13.37 -15.59
N ALA A 451 -11.25 13.58 -15.61
CA ALA A 451 -10.37 13.09 -14.56
C ALA A 451 -10.71 13.73 -13.19
N ALA A 452 -10.86 15.06 -13.15
CA ALA A 452 -11.27 15.75 -11.93
C ALA A 452 -12.64 15.27 -11.43
N SER A 453 -13.61 15.08 -12.34
CA SER A 453 -14.95 14.57 -12.02
C SER A 453 -14.89 13.17 -11.41
N PHE A 454 -14.13 12.25 -12.01
CA PHE A 454 -13.93 10.90 -11.48
C PHE A 454 -13.35 10.93 -10.06
N PHE A 455 -12.34 11.76 -9.81
CA PHE A 455 -11.74 11.89 -8.49
C PHE A 455 -12.70 12.51 -7.47
N PHE A 456 -13.47 13.54 -7.85
CA PHE A 456 -14.47 14.11 -6.96
C PHE A 456 -15.57 13.12 -6.60
N ASP A 457 -16.04 12.32 -7.56
CA ASP A 457 -17.04 11.27 -7.32
C ASP A 457 -16.50 10.20 -6.37
N ALA A 458 -15.25 9.74 -6.58
CA ALA A 458 -14.59 8.79 -5.69
C ALA A 458 -14.45 9.35 -4.26
N VAL A 459 -13.97 10.58 -4.12
CA VAL A 459 -13.84 11.27 -2.82
C VAL A 459 -15.20 11.44 -2.14
N GLN A 460 -16.22 11.92 -2.85
CA GLN A 460 -17.55 12.13 -2.28
C GLN A 460 -18.17 10.82 -1.79
N LYS A 461 -18.04 9.74 -2.57
CA LYS A 461 -18.51 8.41 -2.19
C LYS A 461 -17.78 7.83 -0.98
N TYR A 462 -16.46 8.01 -0.92
CA TYR A 462 -15.63 7.57 0.21
C TYR A 462 -15.99 8.33 1.49
N LEU A 463 -16.02 9.66 1.45
CA LEU A 463 -16.33 10.48 2.63
C LEU A 463 -17.75 10.20 3.18
N THR A 464 -18.66 9.66 2.36
CA THR A 464 -19.99 9.21 2.79
C THR A 464 -19.89 7.89 3.56
N GLY A 465 -19.50 7.95 4.83
CA GLY A 465 -19.43 6.80 5.75
C GLY A 465 -18.08 6.58 6.43
N HIS A 466 -17.11 7.47 6.22
CA HIS A 466 -15.75 7.38 6.78
C HIS A 466 -15.41 8.60 7.65
N ASP A 467 -16.31 8.95 8.59
CA ASP A 467 -16.19 10.18 9.39
C ASP A 467 -14.92 10.24 10.24
N VAL A 468 -14.48 9.10 10.78
CA VAL A 468 -13.26 9.02 11.60
C VAL A 468 -12.02 9.28 10.74
N GLN A 469 -11.89 8.60 9.61
CA GLN A 469 -10.78 8.79 8.68
C GLN A 469 -10.78 10.20 8.11
N LYS A 470 -11.96 10.75 7.77
CA LYS A 470 -12.12 12.14 7.34
C LYS A 470 -11.55 13.13 8.37
N GLN A 471 -11.78 12.92 9.67
CA GLN A 471 -11.21 13.78 10.72
C GLN A 471 -9.68 13.70 10.77
N ILE A 472 -9.12 12.50 10.63
CA ILE A 472 -7.66 12.30 10.55
C ILE A 472 -7.09 13.01 9.31
N ILE A 473 -7.69 12.80 8.14
CA ILE A 473 -7.29 13.44 6.89
C ILE A 473 -7.38 14.96 7.00
N ALA A 474 -8.50 15.49 7.53
CA ALA A 474 -8.70 16.92 7.77
C ALA A 474 -7.61 17.50 8.67
N ARG A 475 -7.15 16.75 9.67
CA ARG A 475 -6.03 17.16 10.54
C ARG A 475 -4.73 17.26 9.74
N LEU A 476 -4.40 16.22 8.96
CA LEU A 476 -3.16 16.12 8.20
C LEU A 476 -3.06 17.19 7.09
N ILE A 477 -4.16 17.51 6.41
CA ILE A 477 -4.17 18.49 5.30
C ILE A 477 -4.59 19.91 5.73
N ARG A 478 -4.72 20.17 7.04
CA ARG A 478 -5.28 21.44 7.56
C ARG A 478 -4.51 22.67 7.09
N ALA A 479 -3.18 22.59 7.02
CA ALA A 479 -2.33 23.71 6.61
C ALA A 479 -2.53 24.01 5.11
N GLU A 480 -2.54 22.99 4.27
CA GLU A 480 -2.85 23.10 2.84
C GLU A 480 -4.23 23.72 2.63
N ALA A 481 -5.26 23.17 3.29
CA ALA A 481 -6.64 23.65 3.15
C ALA A 481 -6.80 25.14 3.51
N ARG A 482 -6.14 25.61 4.58
CA ARG A 482 -6.13 27.04 4.96
C ARG A 482 -5.43 27.91 3.91
N HIS A 483 -4.30 27.44 3.39
CA HIS A 483 -3.57 28.17 2.37
C HIS A 483 -4.40 28.31 1.09
N LEU A 484 -4.98 27.21 0.61
CA LEU A 484 -5.86 27.21 -0.56
C LEU A 484 -7.11 28.06 -0.32
N GLU A 485 -7.71 28.03 0.88
CA GLU A 485 -8.82 28.91 1.23
C GLU A 485 -8.45 30.39 1.13
N SER A 486 -7.26 30.78 1.62
CA SER A 486 -6.83 32.18 1.54
C SER A 486 -6.64 32.66 0.10
N MET A 487 -6.25 31.76 -0.81
CA MET A 487 -6.03 32.09 -2.22
C MET A 487 -7.33 32.08 -3.04
N TYR A 488 -8.17 31.06 -2.85
CA TYR A 488 -9.34 30.80 -3.71
C TYR A 488 -10.68 31.14 -3.05
N GLY A 489 -10.73 31.33 -1.73
CA GLY A 489 -11.93 31.71 -0.98
C GLY A 489 -12.62 32.98 -1.48
N PRO A 490 -11.91 34.05 -1.89
CA PRO A 490 -12.54 35.22 -2.50
C PRO A 490 -13.28 34.90 -3.82
N MET A 491 -12.87 33.85 -4.52
CA MET A 491 -13.52 33.35 -5.74
C MET A 491 -14.69 32.39 -5.43
N ALA A 492 -14.91 32.02 -4.17
CA ALA A 492 -15.90 31.04 -3.73
C ALA A 492 -17.37 31.50 -3.88
N GLY A 493 -17.60 32.77 -4.23
CA GLY A 493 -18.91 33.22 -4.76
C GLY A 493 -19.34 32.44 -6.00
N ILE A 494 -18.39 31.79 -6.68
CA ILE A 494 -18.60 30.84 -7.77
C ILE A 494 -18.67 29.44 -7.17
N SER A 495 -19.89 28.97 -6.88
CA SER A 495 -20.10 27.60 -6.39
C SER A 495 -19.74 26.50 -7.41
N ASP A 496 -19.46 26.86 -8.66
CA ASP A 496 -19.26 25.92 -9.77
C ASP A 496 -17.77 25.66 -10.08
N PRO A 497 -17.28 24.41 -9.91
CA PRO A 497 -15.92 24.02 -10.27
C PRO A 497 -15.52 24.36 -11.71
N GLU A 498 -16.45 24.26 -12.67
CA GLU A 498 -16.13 24.47 -14.09
C GLU A 498 -15.70 25.91 -14.38
N ALA A 499 -16.38 26.88 -13.76
CA ALA A 499 -16.05 28.30 -13.90
C ALA A 499 -14.68 28.61 -13.29
N ILE A 500 -14.36 28.05 -12.12
CA ILE A 500 -13.04 28.22 -11.48
C ILE A 500 -11.94 27.55 -12.32
N PHE A 501 -12.16 26.35 -12.86
CA PHE A 501 -11.19 25.66 -13.73
C PHE A 501 -10.89 26.37 -15.05
N SER A 502 -11.80 27.22 -15.50
CA SER A 502 -11.68 28.00 -16.73
C SER A 502 -10.85 29.27 -16.58
N THR A 503 -10.53 29.67 -15.34
CA THR A 503 -9.68 30.85 -15.08
C THR A 503 -8.23 30.58 -15.48
N ALA A 504 -7.57 31.53 -16.15
CA ALA A 504 -6.20 31.35 -16.64
C ALA A 504 -5.12 31.71 -15.58
N GLU A 505 -5.51 32.43 -14.53
CA GLU A 505 -4.58 33.07 -13.58
C GLU A 505 -3.94 32.10 -12.57
N HIS A 506 -4.51 30.90 -12.40
CA HIS A 506 -4.04 29.93 -11.41
C HIS A 506 -3.78 28.54 -12.01
N PRO A 507 -2.89 27.73 -11.40
CA PRO A 507 -2.69 26.33 -11.79
C PRO A 507 -3.96 25.51 -11.62
N PHE A 508 -4.22 24.58 -12.56
CA PHE A 508 -5.39 23.70 -12.47
C PHE A 508 -5.37 22.83 -11.21
N PHE A 509 -4.20 22.28 -10.86
CA PHE A 509 -4.03 21.38 -9.73
C PHE A 509 -4.44 22.03 -8.40
N ASP A 510 -4.00 23.26 -8.14
CA ASP A 510 -4.30 23.95 -6.88
C ASP A 510 -5.80 24.21 -6.71
N ARG A 511 -6.50 24.53 -7.79
CA ARG A 511 -7.98 24.67 -7.80
C ARG A 511 -8.68 23.34 -7.59
N PHE A 512 -8.15 22.27 -8.19
CA PHE A 512 -8.66 20.92 -7.95
C PHE A 512 -8.50 20.56 -6.46
N ARG A 513 -7.33 20.78 -5.88
CA ARG A 513 -7.05 20.58 -4.45
C ARG A 513 -7.90 21.46 -3.55
N TYR A 514 -8.20 22.70 -3.95
CA TYR A 514 -9.13 23.58 -3.21
C TYR A 514 -10.51 22.92 -3.03
N TYR A 515 -11.07 22.36 -4.09
CA TYR A 515 -12.35 21.64 -4.00
C TYR A 515 -12.24 20.29 -3.27
N VAL A 516 -11.15 19.54 -3.45
CA VAL A 516 -10.92 18.26 -2.73
C VAL A 516 -10.83 18.50 -1.22
N THR A 517 -9.99 19.45 -0.79
CA THR A 517 -9.88 19.84 0.62
C THR A 517 -11.23 20.39 1.11
N GLY A 518 -11.92 21.19 0.29
CA GLY A 518 -13.28 21.63 0.52
C GLY A 518 -14.25 20.49 0.88
N LEU A 519 -14.27 19.38 0.13
CA LEU A 519 -15.10 18.21 0.42
C LEU A 519 -14.79 17.59 1.79
N VAL A 520 -13.51 17.51 2.16
CA VAL A 520 -13.07 17.00 3.47
C VAL A 520 -13.62 17.86 4.63
N PHE A 521 -13.82 19.17 4.39
CA PHE A 521 -14.41 20.10 5.34
C PHE A 521 -15.91 20.39 5.10
N ASP A 522 -16.62 19.53 4.36
CA ASP A 522 -18.06 19.66 4.05
C ASP A 522 -18.45 20.93 3.29
N ARG A 523 -17.54 21.41 2.43
CA ARG A 523 -17.75 22.59 1.58
C ARG A 523 -17.90 22.19 0.12
N HIS A 524 -18.55 23.06 -0.66
CA HIS A 524 -18.76 22.93 -2.11
C HIS A 524 -19.50 21.66 -2.58
N THR A 525 -20.09 20.89 -1.67
CA THR A 525 -20.70 19.57 -1.96
C THR A 525 -21.73 19.61 -3.08
N GLN A 526 -22.58 20.64 -3.12
CA GLN A 526 -23.62 20.80 -4.14
C GLN A 526 -23.03 21.13 -5.52
N GLY A 527 -22.07 22.06 -5.57
CA GLY A 527 -21.40 22.46 -6.81
C GLY A 527 -20.61 21.30 -7.42
N ILE A 528 -19.89 20.56 -6.60
CA ILE A 528 -19.15 19.36 -7.01
C ILE A 528 -20.10 18.27 -7.51
N ARG A 529 -21.23 18.04 -6.83
CA ARG A 529 -22.23 17.07 -7.29
C ARG A 529 -22.77 17.43 -8.67
N ARG A 530 -23.07 18.72 -8.91
CA ARG A 530 -23.50 19.20 -10.22
C ARG A 530 -22.41 18.99 -11.28
N PHE A 531 -21.16 19.33 -10.95
CA PHE A 531 -20.02 19.10 -11.83
C PHE A 531 -19.86 17.63 -12.23
N ILE A 532 -19.98 16.70 -11.27
CA ILE A 532 -19.93 15.25 -11.54
C ILE A 532 -21.06 14.83 -12.48
N GLN A 533 -22.27 15.34 -12.27
CA GLN A 533 -23.44 15.04 -13.11
C GLN A 533 -23.29 15.59 -14.54
N THR A 534 -22.66 16.75 -14.71
CA THR A 534 -22.36 17.33 -16.03
C THR A 534 -21.23 16.59 -16.75
N HIS A 535 -20.27 16.03 -16.01
CA HIS A 535 -19.09 15.34 -16.55
C HIS A 535 -18.96 13.91 -16.02
N PRO A 536 -19.94 13.02 -16.23
CA PRO A 536 -19.86 11.66 -15.71
C PRO A 536 -18.67 10.95 -16.36
N ALA A 537 -17.82 10.29 -15.56
CA ALA A 537 -16.53 9.80 -16.01
C ALA A 537 -16.27 8.35 -15.59
N VAL A 538 -15.59 7.61 -16.48
CA VAL A 538 -15.08 6.26 -16.22
C VAL A 538 -13.66 6.14 -16.77
N TYR A 539 -12.85 5.26 -16.19
CA TYR A 539 -11.53 4.94 -16.70
C TYR A 539 -11.61 3.95 -17.87
N ASP A 540 -11.01 4.29 -19.02
CA ASP A 540 -10.84 3.37 -20.15
C ASP A 540 -9.40 2.83 -20.17
N PRO A 541 -9.17 1.54 -19.87
CA PRO A 541 -7.83 0.95 -19.82
C PRO A 541 -7.16 0.82 -21.19
N ILE A 542 -7.90 0.85 -22.30
CA ILE A 542 -7.33 0.82 -23.65
C ILE A 542 -6.77 2.19 -24.01
N LEU A 543 -7.45 3.26 -23.58
CA LEU A 543 -7.06 4.64 -23.85
C LEU A 543 -6.12 5.20 -22.76
N ASP A 544 -6.00 4.51 -21.62
CA ASP A 544 -5.24 4.91 -20.43
C ASP A 544 -5.63 6.31 -19.92
N ARG A 545 -6.94 6.61 -19.93
CA ARG A 545 -7.48 7.92 -19.52
C ARG A 545 -8.95 7.83 -19.12
N PHE A 546 -9.42 8.88 -18.45
CA PHE A 546 -10.83 9.06 -18.15
C PHE A 546 -11.61 9.55 -19.37
N VAL A 547 -12.75 8.92 -19.62
CA VAL A 547 -13.68 9.19 -20.74
C VAL A 547 -15.10 9.39 -20.19
N PRO A 548 -16.02 9.98 -20.99
CA PRO A 548 -17.41 10.09 -20.59
C PRO A 548 -17.97 8.71 -20.22
N ALA A 549 -18.64 8.60 -19.07
CA ALA A 549 -19.34 7.38 -18.72
C ALA A 549 -20.44 7.11 -19.77
N PRO A 550 -20.69 5.83 -20.13
CA PRO A 550 -21.81 5.49 -20.99
C PRO A 550 -23.11 6.04 -20.36
N SER A 551 -23.91 6.75 -21.14
CA SER A 551 -25.29 7.07 -20.76
C SER A 551 -26.00 5.74 -20.52
N ASP A 552 -26.72 5.56 -19.41
CA ASP A 552 -27.41 4.30 -19.08
C ASP A 552 -28.22 3.75 -20.28
N VAL A 553 -27.60 2.81 -21.01
CA VAL A 553 -28.25 1.92 -21.96
C VAL A 553 -27.85 0.52 -21.54
N GLY A 554 -28.64 -0.03 -20.61
CA GLY A 554 -28.57 -1.42 -20.21
C GLY A 554 -27.36 -1.75 -19.34
N VAL A 555 -27.63 -2.00 -18.07
CA VAL A 555 -26.82 -2.92 -17.27
C VAL A 555 -26.75 -4.25 -18.04
N ILE A 556 -25.73 -4.42 -18.89
CA ILE A 556 -25.26 -5.74 -19.25
C ILE A 556 -24.45 -6.20 -18.05
N ASN A 557 -25.16 -6.73 -17.06
CA ASN A 557 -24.62 -7.74 -16.16
C ASN A 557 -24.08 -8.85 -17.06
N GLY A 558 -22.77 -8.89 -17.24
CA GLY A 558 -22.18 -9.82 -18.17
C GLY A 558 -20.69 -10.00 -17.98
N TYR A 559 -20.23 -10.05 -16.72
CA TYR A 559 -19.02 -10.78 -16.33
C TYR A 559 -19.16 -11.14 -14.84
N THR A 560 -19.82 -12.28 -14.60
CA THR A 560 -19.70 -13.08 -13.38
C THR A 560 -18.32 -13.70 -13.29
#